data_AF-A0A2G1X2H2-F1
#
_entry.id   AF-A0A2G1X2H2-F1
#
_cell.length_a   1.000
_cell.length_b   1.000
_cell.length_c   1.000
_cell.angle_alpha   90.00
_cell.angle_beta   90.00
_cell.angle_gamma   90.00
#
_symmetry.space_group_name_H-M   'P 1'
#
loop_
_entity.id
_entity.type
_entity.pdbx_description
1 polymer ?
#
loop_
_entity_poly.entity_id
_entity_poly.type
_entity_poly.pdbx_seq_one_letter_code
_entity_poly.pdbx_strand_id
1 'polypeptide(L)'
;MVDVVLTKQRIEPGKTERLEAWAREIRDRESEAIETLRNERMHSETAFVEHADDGDYLVYYMKAEDIDAAYEAYEESSHDIDEGHKRVLTEVLETGENVGEYDLLYHLDNPDRGD
;
A
#
# COMPACT_ATOMS: atom_id res chain seq x y z
N MET A 1 -0.38 -20.55 0.55
CA MET A 1 -0.61 -19.88 -0.74
C MET A 1 -0.18 -18.45 -0.52
N VAL A 2 0.26 -17.70 -1.53
CA VAL A 2 0.54 -16.27 -1.35
C VAL A 2 -0.43 -15.52 -2.24
N ASP A 3 -1.05 -14.49 -1.67
CA ASP A 3 -1.95 -13.62 -2.39
C ASP A 3 -1.15 -12.47 -2.99
N VAL A 4 -1.47 -12.15 -4.24
CA VAL A 4 -0.88 -11.03 -4.98
C VAL A 4 -2.03 -10.20 -5.50
N VAL A 5 -2.10 -8.96 -5.02
CA VAL A 5 -3.20 -8.05 -5.36
C VAL A 5 -2.65 -6.73 -5.86
N LEU A 6 -3.42 -6.10 -6.75
CA LEU A 6 -3.23 -4.74 -7.19
C LEU A 6 -4.48 -3.94 -6.84
N THR A 7 -4.33 -2.82 -6.16
CA THR A 7 -5.44 -1.92 -5.84
C THR A 7 -5.23 -0.58 -6.51
N LYS A 8 -6.32 0.11 -6.83
CA LYS A 8 -6.31 1.47 -7.39
C LYS A 8 -7.37 2.29 -6.66
N GLN A 9 -6.95 3.35 -5.98
CA GLN A 9 -7.84 4.23 -5.20
C GLN A 9 -7.70 5.66 -5.69
N ARG A 10 -8.81 6.39 -5.77
CA ARG A 10 -8.79 7.76 -6.28
C ARG A 10 -8.27 8.74 -5.24
N ILE A 11 -7.29 9.56 -5.65
CA ILE A 11 -6.72 10.62 -4.83
C ILE A 11 -7.60 11.87 -4.99
N GLU A 12 -7.91 12.53 -3.89
CA GLU A 12 -8.63 13.81 -3.90
C GLU A 12 -7.79 14.86 -4.66
N PRO A 13 -8.40 15.65 -5.58
CA PRO A 13 -7.66 16.61 -6.39
C PRO A 13 -6.79 17.58 -5.57
N GLY A 14 -5.49 17.63 -5.90
CA GLY A 14 -4.52 18.49 -5.22
C GLY A 14 -3.93 17.90 -3.93
N LYS A 15 -4.26 16.65 -3.56
CA LYS A 15 -3.69 15.96 -2.39
C LYS A 15 -2.48 15.08 -2.72
N THR A 16 -2.13 14.93 -3.99
CA THR A 16 -1.00 14.10 -4.43
C THR A 16 0.32 14.49 -3.76
N GLU A 17 0.62 15.78 -3.64
CA GLU A 17 1.84 16.27 -2.96
C GLU A 17 1.91 15.84 -1.48
N ARG A 18 0.75 15.77 -0.80
CA ARG A 18 0.66 15.32 0.59
C ARG A 18 0.97 13.83 0.71
N LEU A 19 0.46 13.02 -0.22
CA LEU A 19 0.74 11.59 -0.29
C LEU A 19 2.21 11.32 -0.61
N GLU A 20 2.80 12.07 -1.54
CA GLU A 20 4.24 11.96 -1.83
C GLU A 20 5.11 12.34 -0.63
N ALA A 21 4.71 13.37 0.14
CA ALA A 21 5.40 13.76 1.35
C ALA A 21 5.35 12.64 2.40
N TRP A 22 4.20 11.98 2.55
CA TRP A 22 4.07 10.82 3.41
C TRP A 22 4.93 9.63 2.93
N ALA A 23 4.97 9.36 1.62
CA ALA A 23 5.84 8.32 1.07
C ALA A 23 7.33 8.57 1.33
N ARG A 24 7.76 9.85 1.42
CA ARG A 24 9.12 10.19 1.87
C ARG A 24 9.32 9.83 3.34
N GLU A 25 8.35 10.16 4.19
CA GLU A 25 8.40 9.83 5.62
C GLU A 25 8.44 8.31 5.88
N ILE A 26 7.65 7.51 5.15
CA ILE A 26 7.70 6.03 5.23
C ILE A 26 9.11 5.53 4.93
N ARG A 27 9.75 6.06 3.87
CA ARG A 27 11.13 5.66 3.51
C ARG A 27 12.15 6.09 4.56
N ASP A 28 11.95 7.23 5.22
CA ASP A 28 12.82 7.67 6.32
C ASP A 28 12.62 6.81 7.58
N ARG A 29 11.43 6.20 7.74
CA ARG A 29 11.03 5.28 8.82
C ARG A 29 10.97 3.82 8.34
N GLU A 30 11.78 3.45 7.34
CA GLU A 30 11.70 2.15 6.67
C GLU A 30 11.74 0.97 7.64
N SER A 31 12.60 1.01 8.66
CA SER A 31 12.68 -0.06 9.67
C SER A 31 11.37 -0.30 10.41
N GLU A 32 10.61 0.75 10.70
CA GLU A 32 9.30 0.67 11.36
C GLU A 32 8.26 0.12 10.40
N ALA A 33 8.24 0.60 9.15
CA ALA A 33 7.36 0.08 8.11
C ALA A 33 7.61 -1.42 7.83
N ILE A 34 8.87 -1.86 7.82
CA ILE A 34 9.21 -3.28 7.66
C ILE A 34 8.73 -4.10 8.85
N GLU A 35 8.72 -3.54 10.07
CA GLU A 35 8.19 -4.23 11.24
C GLU A 35 6.68 -4.45 11.15
N THR A 36 5.92 -3.45 10.68
CA THR A 36 4.46 -3.59 10.48
C THR A 36 4.14 -4.64 9.42
N LEU A 37 4.80 -4.58 8.26
CA LEU A 37 4.65 -5.59 7.19
C LEU A 37 4.95 -7.02 7.66
N ARG A 38 5.95 -7.20 8.53
CA ARG A 38 6.26 -8.52 9.12
C ARG A 38 5.13 -9.03 10.02
N ASN A 39 4.51 -8.16 10.81
CA ASN A 39 3.39 -8.53 11.69
C ASN A 39 2.14 -8.92 10.87
N GLU A 40 1.93 -8.23 9.75
CA GLU A 40 0.83 -8.46 8.80
C GLU A 40 1.08 -9.66 7.87
N ARG A 41 2.25 -10.31 7.97
CA ARG A 41 2.69 -11.37 7.05
C ARG A 41 2.67 -10.92 5.58
N MET A 42 2.93 -9.63 5.37
CA MET A 42 3.08 -9.03 4.07
C MET A 42 4.54 -9.17 3.62
N HIS A 43 4.74 -9.86 2.50
CA HIS A 43 6.06 -10.08 1.92
C HIS A 43 6.60 -8.85 1.20
N SER A 44 5.72 -8.11 0.52
CA SER A 44 6.11 -6.90 -0.22
C SER A 44 4.91 -5.99 -0.39
N GLU A 45 5.14 -4.70 -0.20
CA GLU A 45 4.23 -3.62 -0.57
C GLU A 45 4.98 -2.69 -1.52
N THR A 46 4.30 -2.18 -2.54
CA THR A 46 4.81 -1.10 -3.38
C THR A 46 3.70 -0.14 -3.74
N ALA A 47 3.88 1.12 -3.37
CA ALA A 47 2.94 2.20 -3.67
C ALA A 47 3.40 3.00 -4.89
N PHE A 48 2.47 3.34 -5.76
CA PHE A 48 2.64 4.20 -6.93
C PHE A 48 1.57 5.29 -6.96
N VAL A 49 1.88 6.40 -7.63
CA VAL A 49 0.87 7.35 -8.09
C VAL A 49 0.75 7.19 -9.60
N GLU A 50 -0.46 6.90 -10.07
CA GLU A 50 -0.82 6.97 -11.49
C GLU A 50 -1.43 8.35 -11.77
N HIS A 51 -0.88 9.06 -12.75
CA HIS A 51 -1.43 10.31 -13.27
C HIS A 51 -2.24 10.01 -14.53
N ALA A 52 -3.57 10.08 -14.43
CA ALA A 52 -4.49 9.87 -15.54
C ALA A 52 -5.20 11.17 -15.93
N ASP A 53 -5.82 11.19 -17.12
CA ASP A 53 -6.53 12.38 -17.62
C ASP A 53 -7.70 12.82 -16.70
N ASP A 54 -8.31 11.87 -15.99
CA ASP A 54 -9.47 12.07 -15.12
C ASP A 54 -9.12 12.20 -13.62
N GLY A 55 -7.83 12.15 -13.27
CA GLY A 55 -7.33 12.38 -11.93
C GLY A 55 -6.10 11.53 -11.57
N ASP A 56 -5.61 11.75 -10.37
CA ASP A 56 -4.50 10.97 -9.80
C ASP A 56 -5.04 9.80 -8.99
N TYR A 57 -4.31 8.68 -9.01
CA TYR A 57 -4.67 7.45 -8.32
C TYR A 57 -3.52 6.89 -7.52
N LEU A 58 -3.80 6.43 -6.31
CA LEU A 58 -2.88 5.63 -5.52
C LEU A 58 -3.03 4.18 -5.92
N VAL A 59 -1.93 3.56 -6.32
CA VAL A 59 -1.89 2.17 -6.78
C VAL A 59 -0.96 1.38 -5.87
N TYR A 60 -1.47 0.34 -5.22
CA TYR A 60 -0.65 -0.58 -4.44
C TYR A 60 -0.51 -1.92 -5.14
N TYR A 61 0.73 -2.40 -5.22
CA TYR A 61 1.03 -3.81 -5.40
C TYR A 61 1.34 -4.41 -4.02
N MET A 62 0.64 -5.46 -3.65
CA MET A 62 0.84 -6.16 -2.38
C MET A 62 0.99 -7.65 -2.60
N LYS A 63 1.91 -8.25 -1.85
CA LYS A 63 2.12 -9.69 -1.78
C LYS A 63 2.11 -10.10 -0.31
N ALA A 64 1.18 -10.98 0.08
CA ALA A 64 1.03 -11.44 1.46
C ALA A 64 0.78 -12.95 1.51
N GLU A 65 0.92 -13.57 2.68
CA GLU A 65 0.51 -14.97 2.86
C GLU A 65 -1.02 -15.15 2.74
N ASP A 66 -1.77 -14.17 3.24
CA ASP A 66 -3.23 -14.08 3.19
C ASP A 66 -3.58 -12.59 3.22
N ILE A 67 -4.17 -12.08 2.15
CA ILE A 67 -4.39 -10.62 2.03
C ILE A 67 -5.50 -10.13 2.97
N ASP A 68 -6.53 -10.94 3.21
CA ASP A 68 -7.63 -10.56 4.10
C ASP A 68 -7.13 -10.49 5.55
N ALA A 69 -6.30 -11.45 5.97
CA ALA A 69 -5.67 -11.42 7.28
C ALA A 69 -4.67 -10.27 7.43
N ALA A 70 -3.96 -9.90 6.36
CA ALA A 70 -3.05 -8.75 6.38
C ALA A 70 -3.82 -7.43 6.59
N TYR A 71 -4.97 -7.26 5.94
CA TYR A 71 -5.82 -6.09 6.16
C TYR A 71 -6.38 -6.04 7.59
N GLU A 72 -6.85 -7.17 8.13
CA GLU A 72 -7.32 -7.23 9.52
C GLU A 72 -6.20 -6.83 10.51
N ALA A 73 -4.99 -7.38 10.31
CA ALA A 73 -3.83 -7.04 11.14
C ALA A 73 -3.46 -5.54 11.04
N TYR A 74 -3.52 -4.96 9.84
CA TYR A 74 -3.31 -3.53 9.62
C TYR A 74 -4.37 -2.68 10.33
N GLU A 75 -5.65 -3.06 10.24
CA GLU A 75 -6.74 -2.36 10.90
C GLU A 75 -6.60 -2.37 12.43
N GLU A 76 -6.17 -3.50 13.00
CA GLU A 76 -5.94 -3.65 14.45
C GLU A 76 -4.57 -3.12 14.92
N SER A 77 -3.66 -2.78 14.00
CA SER A 77 -2.32 -2.32 14.33
C SER A 77 -2.33 -1.04 15.17
N SER A 78 -1.55 -1.04 16.24
CA SER A 78 -1.31 0.10 17.11
C SER A 78 0.05 0.77 16.87
N HIS A 79 0.74 0.43 15.78
CA HIS A 79 2.01 1.05 15.43
C HIS A 79 1.81 2.50 14.98
N ASP A 80 2.71 3.39 15.41
CA ASP A 80 2.59 4.83 15.12
C ASP A 80 2.62 5.13 13.62
N ILE A 81 3.40 4.34 12.85
CA ILE A 81 3.45 4.46 11.39
C ILE A 81 2.13 4.05 10.72
N ASP A 82 1.44 3.00 11.18
CA ASP A 82 0.17 2.55 10.61
C ASP A 82 -0.95 3.53 10.92
N GLU A 83 -1.01 4.04 12.15
CA GLU A 83 -1.95 5.10 12.53
C GLU A 83 -1.72 6.40 11.74
N GLY A 84 -0.45 6.73 11.49
CA GLY A 84 -0.07 7.80 10.56
C GLY A 84 -0.57 7.52 9.14
N HIS A 85 -0.39 6.29 8.67
CA HIS A 85 -0.77 5.86 7.33
C HIS A 85 -2.28 5.96 7.12
N LYS A 86 -3.08 5.38 8.04
CA LYS A 86 -4.56 5.46 8.03
C LYS A 86 -5.04 6.90 7.97
N ARG A 87 -4.41 7.79 8.75
CA ARG A 87 -4.75 9.22 8.77
C ARG A 87 -4.44 9.90 7.44
N VAL A 88 -3.26 9.63 6.85
CA VAL A 88 -2.91 10.20 5.54
C VAL A 88 -3.85 9.69 4.46
N LEU A 89 -4.12 8.38 4.40
CA LEU A 89 -5.04 7.81 3.41
C LEU A 89 -6.44 8.42 3.53
N THR A 90 -6.95 8.60 4.75
CA THR A 90 -8.23 9.28 5.00
C THR A 90 -8.21 10.75 4.56
N GLU A 91 -7.06 11.42 4.64
CA GLU A 91 -6.90 12.83 4.25
C GLU A 91 -6.81 13.02 2.72
N VAL A 92 -6.22 12.06 2.01
CA VAL A 92 -5.83 12.22 0.61
C VAL A 92 -6.66 11.42 -0.38
N LEU A 93 -7.41 10.41 0.06
CA LEU A 93 -8.28 9.61 -0.82
C LEU A 93 -9.71 10.17 -0.82
N GLU A 94 -10.40 10.09 -1.97
CA GLU A 94 -11.80 10.54 -2.06
C GLU A 94 -12.74 9.68 -1.21
N THR A 95 -12.71 8.35 -1.42
CA THR A 95 -13.54 7.39 -0.66
C THR A 95 -12.73 6.24 -0.06
N GLY A 96 -11.48 6.06 -0.50
CA GLY A 96 -10.66 4.89 -0.15
C GLY A 96 -11.11 3.60 -0.83
N GLU A 97 -12.15 3.62 -1.67
CA GLU A 97 -12.61 2.43 -2.38
C GLU A 97 -11.62 2.02 -3.47
N ASN A 98 -11.40 0.71 -3.61
CA ASN A 98 -10.67 0.17 -4.74
C ASN A 98 -11.56 0.26 -6.00
N VAL A 99 -11.18 1.14 -6.92
CA VAL A 99 -11.85 1.33 -8.22
C VAL A 99 -11.18 0.54 -9.34
N GLY A 100 -10.10 -0.17 -9.05
CA GLY A 100 -9.38 -1.03 -9.99
C GLY A 100 -10.00 -2.42 -10.09
N GLU A 101 -10.15 -2.91 -11.32
CA GLU A 101 -10.52 -4.30 -11.61
C GLU A 101 -9.37 -4.94 -12.40
N TYR A 102 -8.71 -5.94 -11.80
CA TYR A 102 -7.51 -6.55 -12.36
C TYR A 102 -7.57 -8.07 -12.25
N ASP A 103 -7.22 -8.75 -13.35
CA ASP A 103 -6.93 -10.18 -13.35
C ASP A 103 -5.42 -10.41 -13.18
N LEU A 104 -5.05 -11.22 -12.19
CA LEU A 104 -3.67 -11.66 -12.05
C LEU A 104 -3.32 -12.66 -13.16
N LEU A 105 -2.47 -12.24 -14.10
CA LEU A 105 -2.02 -13.11 -15.19
C LEU A 105 -0.87 -14.04 -14.76
N TYR A 106 0.13 -13.49 -14.06
CA TYR A 106 1.26 -14.23 -13.50
C TYR A 106 1.97 -13.43 -12.41
N HIS A 107 2.58 -14.13 -11.47
CA HIS A 107 3.52 -13.59 -10.49
C HIS A 107 4.76 -14.49 -10.45
N LEU A 108 5.95 -13.90 -10.38
CA LEU A 108 7.23 -14.62 -10.35
C LEU A 108 8.13 -14.01 -9.29
N ASP A 109 8.60 -14.83 -8.35
CA ASP A 109 9.66 -14.48 -7.42
C ASP A 109 10.99 -15.09 -7.87
N ASN A 110 12.06 -14.30 -7.82
CA ASN A 110 13.42 -14.83 -7.92
C ASN A 110 13.96 -15.11 -6.51
N PRO A 111 14.13 -16.38 -6.10
CA PRO A 111 14.63 -16.72 -4.77
C PRO A 111 16.11 -16.37 -4.55
N ASP A 112 16.88 -16.15 -5.61
CA ASP A 112 18.31 -15.80 -5.56
C ASP A 112 18.56 -14.27 -5.51
N ARG A 113 17.64 -13.49 -4.93
CA ARG A 113 17.95 -12.09 -4.60
C ARG A 113 18.88 -12.10 -3.38
N GLY A 114 20.18 -11.97 -3.62
CA GLY A 114 21.09 -11.55 -2.55
C GLY A 114 20.67 -10.17 -2.05
N ASP A 115 20.36 -10.08 -0.76
CA ASP A 115 20.33 -8.82 0.00
C ASP A 115 21.71 -8.14 -0.02
#